data_AF-A0A0F3GZJ4-F1
#
_entry.id   AF-A0A0F3GZJ4-F1
#
_cell.length_a   1.000
_cell.length_b   1.000
_cell.length_c   1.000
_cell.angle_alpha   90.00
_cell.angle_beta   90.00
_cell.angle_gamma   90.00
#
_symmetry.space_group_name_H-M   'P 1'
#
loop_
_entity.id
_entity.type
_entity.pdbx_description
1 polymer ?
#
loop_
_entity_poly.entity_id
_entity_poly.type
_entity_poly.pdbx_seq_one_letter_code
_entity_poly.pdbx_strand_id
1 'polypeptide(L)'
;MERFRISGVPVTENDKLIGILTNRDLRFETNVNKLVSEVMTRERLVTAPEGTDLDSAKELLHRYRIEKLPIVDSEFRLKGLITIKDIEKKRKYPCACKDKFGRLRVGAAVGTGKETHDRIDMLIENGVDLIVIDTAHGHSSAVIETLKGIKKRYSIS
;
A
#
# COMPACT_ATOMS: atom_id res chain seq x y z
N MET A 1 9.23 1.68 14.14
CA MET A 1 8.98 2.42 12.87
C MET A 1 10.11 2.27 11.85
N GLU A 2 11.36 2.13 12.28
CA GLU A 2 12.54 1.97 11.41
C GLU A 2 12.46 0.77 10.43
N ARG A 3 12.05 -0.41 10.91
CA ARG A 3 11.90 -1.62 10.09
C ARG A 3 11.06 -1.42 8.82
N PHE A 4 9.97 -0.65 8.93
CA PHE A 4 9.04 -0.41 7.82
C PHE A 4 9.27 0.95 7.14
N ARG A 5 10.25 1.75 7.61
CA ARG A 5 10.56 3.10 7.10
C ARG A 5 9.34 4.03 7.02
N ILE A 6 8.38 3.86 7.92
CA ILE A 6 7.17 4.68 8.03
C ILE A 6 7.36 5.77 9.10
N SER A 7 6.84 6.98 8.85
CA SER A 7 6.99 8.13 9.77
C SER A 7 5.73 8.47 10.56
N GLY A 8 4.68 7.66 10.42
CA GLY A 8 3.45 7.83 11.17
C GLY A 8 2.41 6.76 10.84
N VAL A 9 1.61 6.40 11.83
CA VAL A 9 0.71 5.26 11.85
C VAL A 9 -0.61 5.71 12.49
N PRO A 10 -1.75 5.61 11.78
CA PRO A 10 -3.04 5.81 12.40
C PRO A 10 -3.32 4.71 13.42
N VAL A 11 -3.97 5.07 14.52
CA VAL A 11 -4.32 4.16 15.61
C VAL A 11 -5.83 3.99 15.61
N THR A 12 -6.28 2.74 15.59
CA THR A 12 -7.71 2.40 15.54
C THR A 12 -8.12 1.52 16.72
N GLU A 13 -9.40 1.60 17.07
CA GLU A 13 -10.07 0.65 17.96
C GLU A 13 -11.35 0.20 17.27
N ASN A 14 -11.50 -1.11 17.02
CA ASN A 14 -12.63 -1.67 16.25
C ASN A 14 -12.86 -0.90 14.94
N ASP A 15 -11.80 -0.71 14.16
CA ASP A 15 -11.72 0.08 12.92
C ASP A 15 -11.96 1.59 13.04
N LYS A 16 -12.45 2.09 14.18
CA LYS A 16 -12.64 3.52 14.41
C LYS A 16 -11.30 4.20 14.63
N LEU A 17 -11.05 5.31 13.95
CA LEU A 17 -9.84 6.10 14.13
C LEU A 17 -9.88 6.81 15.49
N ILE A 18 -8.92 6.51 16.37
CA ILE A 18 -8.82 7.11 17.71
C ILE A 18 -7.58 7.99 17.88
N GLY A 19 -6.62 7.92 16.95
CA GLY A 19 -5.41 8.72 17.02
C GLY A 19 -4.49 8.55 15.83
N ILE A 20 -3.39 9.30 15.81
CA ILE A 20 -2.27 9.08 14.92
C ILE A 20 -0.97 9.23 15.72
N LEU A 21 -0.06 8.28 15.51
CA LEU A 21 1.28 8.32 16.08
C LEU A 21 2.26 8.71 14.98
N THR A 22 3.12 9.69 15.23
CA THR A 22 4.13 10.14 14.26
C THR A 22 5.53 10.07 14.85
N ASN A 23 6.54 10.13 13.98
CA ASN A 23 7.93 10.23 14.45
C ASN A 23 8.17 11.44 15.37
N ARG A 24 7.39 12.52 15.24
CA ARG A 24 7.53 13.70 16.11
C ARG A 24 7.15 13.36 17.55
N ASP A 25 6.12 12.54 17.73
CA ASP A 25 5.61 12.13 19.05
C ASP A 25 6.59 11.19 19.76
N LEU A 26 7.29 10.35 18.99
CA LEU A 26 8.27 9.39 19.53
C LEU A 26 9.69 9.96 19.67
N ARG A 27 10.02 11.09 19.02
CA ARG A 27 11.42 11.57 18.90
C ARG A 27 12.10 11.84 20.24
N PHE A 28 11.33 12.23 21.24
CA PHE A 28 11.83 12.58 22.58
C PHE A 28 11.35 11.60 23.65
N GLU A 29 10.64 10.54 23.25
CA GLU A 29 10.15 9.55 24.19
C GLU A 29 11.23 8.51 24.45
N THR A 30 11.67 8.41 25.70
CA THR A 30 12.70 7.46 26.13
C THR A 30 12.10 6.20 26.74
N ASN A 31 10.84 6.24 27.16
CA ASN A 31 10.17 5.10 27.77
C ASN A 31 9.42 4.27 26.71
N VAL A 32 10.02 3.14 26.33
CA VAL A 32 9.45 2.20 25.35
C VAL A 32 8.27 1.37 25.87
N ASN A 33 7.98 1.43 27.18
CA ASN A 33 6.89 0.66 27.80
C ASN A 33 5.56 1.43 27.85
N LYS A 34 5.54 2.70 27.45
CA LYS A 34 4.30 3.47 27.39
C LYS A 34 3.33 2.88 26.37
N LEU A 35 2.05 2.96 26.69
CA LEU A 35 1.01 2.55 25.76
C LEU A 35 0.96 3.53 24.58
N VAL A 36 0.71 3.02 23.37
CA VAL A 36 0.51 3.84 22.16
C VAL A 36 -0.54 4.92 22.40
N SER A 37 -1.57 4.57 23.17
CA SER A 37 -2.65 5.48 23.51
C SER A 37 -2.17 6.72 24.27
N GLU A 38 -1.09 6.65 25.05
CA GLU A 38 -0.56 7.76 25.87
C GLU A 38 0.27 8.74 25.06
N VAL A 39 0.85 8.29 23.94
CA VAL A 39 1.81 9.07 23.14
C VAL A 39 1.23 9.50 21.78
N MET A 40 0.11 8.92 21.35
CA MET A 40 -0.53 9.31 20.09
C MET A 40 -1.23 10.66 20.19
N THR A 41 -1.29 11.39 19.07
CA THR A 41 -2.18 12.54 18.93
C THR A 41 -3.62 12.04 18.87
N ARG A 42 -4.46 12.42 19.83
CA ARG A 42 -5.89 12.08 19.89
C ARG A 42 -6.80 13.24 19.52
N GLU A 43 -6.43 14.45 19.93
CA GLU A 43 -7.25 15.63 19.73
C GLU A 43 -6.92 16.30 18.39
N ARG A 44 -7.93 16.96 17.80
CA ARG A 44 -7.79 17.73 16.55
C ARG A 44 -7.25 16.89 15.39
N LEU A 45 -7.64 15.62 15.32
CA LEU A 45 -7.37 14.77 14.16
C LEU A 45 -8.00 15.40 12.92
N VAL A 46 -7.15 15.90 12.04
CA VAL A 46 -7.57 16.35 10.71
C VAL A 46 -7.76 15.10 9.86
N THR A 47 -8.97 14.89 9.38
CA THR A 47 -9.36 13.74 8.56
C THR A 47 -10.05 14.22 7.30
N ALA A 48 -10.23 13.33 6.34
CA ALA A 48 -11.05 13.59 5.16
C ALA A 48 -11.99 12.41 4.88
N PRO A 49 -13.17 12.65 4.28
CA PRO A 49 -14.12 11.58 3.98
C PRO A 49 -13.61 10.64 2.86
N GLU A 50 -14.12 9.41 2.86
CA GLU A 50 -13.95 8.49 1.73
C GLU A 50 -14.41 9.14 0.41
N GLY A 51 -13.64 8.94 -0.65
CA GLY A 51 -13.86 9.60 -1.95
C GLY A 51 -13.18 10.96 -2.12
N THR A 52 -12.47 11.47 -1.09
CA THR A 52 -11.65 12.69 -1.23
C THR A 52 -10.60 12.51 -2.33
N ASP A 53 -10.62 13.40 -3.32
CA ASP A 53 -9.64 13.41 -4.39
C ASP A 53 -8.28 13.95 -3.92
N LEU A 54 -7.26 13.77 -4.76
CA LEU A 54 -5.88 14.14 -4.41
C LEU A 54 -5.65 15.65 -4.30
N ASP A 55 -6.40 16.47 -5.04
CA ASP A 55 -6.24 17.93 -5.00
C ASP A 55 -6.88 18.49 -3.73
N SER A 56 -8.08 18.01 -3.38
CA SER A 56 -8.72 18.30 -2.09
C SER A 56 -7.86 17.85 -0.91
N ALA A 57 -7.29 16.65 -0.98
CA ALA A 57 -6.37 16.15 0.05
C ALA A 57 -5.12 17.04 0.19
N LYS A 58 -4.56 17.50 -0.93
CA LYS A 58 -3.41 18.41 -0.96
C LYS A 58 -3.72 19.74 -0.27
N GLU A 59 -4.90 20.30 -0.52
CA GLU A 59 -5.35 21.53 0.14
C GLU A 59 -5.46 21.35 1.66
N LEU A 60 -6.05 20.25 2.12
CA LEU A 60 -6.16 19.94 3.55
C LEU A 60 -4.78 19.77 4.20
N LEU A 61 -3.90 18.98 3.60
CA LEU A 61 -2.52 18.79 4.07
C LEU A 61 -1.78 20.14 4.19
N HIS A 62 -1.95 21.03 3.20
CA HIS A 62 -1.34 22.36 3.19
C HIS A 62 -1.94 23.30 4.24
N ARG A 63 -3.28 23.39 4.30
CA ARG A 63 -4.03 24.25 5.21
C ARG A 63 -3.71 23.96 6.67
N TYR A 64 -3.69 22.67 7.03
CA TYR A 64 -3.43 22.23 8.39
C TYR A 64 -1.95 21.98 8.69
N ARG A 65 -1.05 22.14 7.70
CA ARG A 65 0.40 21.93 7.81
C ARG A 65 0.77 20.56 8.37
N ILE A 66 0.09 19.52 7.89
CA ILE A 66 0.29 18.12 8.30
C ILE A 66 0.81 17.29 7.12
N GLU A 67 1.53 16.20 7.42
CA GLU A 67 2.12 15.33 6.39
C GLU A 67 1.25 14.13 6.01
N LYS A 68 0.25 13.81 6.85
CA LYS A 68 -0.55 12.60 6.77
C LYS A 68 -2.01 12.94 7.02
N LEU A 69 -2.90 12.46 6.17
CA LEU A 69 -4.33 12.71 6.20
C LEU A 69 -5.06 11.36 6.24
N PRO A 70 -5.54 10.93 7.42
CA PRO A 70 -6.40 9.77 7.52
C PRO A 70 -7.72 9.98 6.77
N ILE A 71 -8.15 8.96 6.04
CA ILE A 71 -9.42 8.93 5.32
C ILE A 71 -10.40 8.09 6.13
N VAL A 72 -11.58 8.61 6.41
CA VAL A 72 -12.60 7.96 7.25
C VAL A 72 -13.95 7.87 6.55
N ASP A 73 -14.76 6.88 6.90
CA ASP A 73 -16.16 6.79 6.49
C ASP A 73 -17.10 7.58 7.42
N SER A 74 -18.41 7.52 7.15
CA SER A 74 -19.44 8.18 7.96
C SER A 74 -19.55 7.69 9.41
N GLU A 75 -19.04 6.50 9.71
CA GLU A 75 -18.99 5.92 11.07
C GLU A 75 -17.63 6.17 11.75
N PHE A 76 -16.78 7.02 11.14
CA PHE A 76 -15.43 7.36 11.56
C PHE A 76 -14.45 6.17 11.55
N ARG A 77 -14.73 5.15 10.72
CA ARG A 77 -13.80 4.03 10.51
C ARG A 77 -12.72 4.42 9.51
N LEU A 78 -11.47 4.03 9.80
CA LEU A 78 -10.33 4.30 8.93
C LEU A 78 -10.44 3.51 7.62
N LYS A 79 -10.45 4.21 6.48
CA LYS A 79 -10.44 3.62 5.13
C LYS A 79 -9.10 3.76 4.41
N GLY A 80 -8.28 4.72 4.82
CA GLY A 80 -6.99 4.94 4.17
C GLY A 80 -6.16 6.03 4.82
N LEU A 81 -4.99 6.27 4.23
CA LEU A 81 -4.06 7.30 4.67
C LEU A 81 -3.40 7.92 3.44
N ILE A 82 -3.60 9.22 3.23
CA ILE A 82 -2.91 9.96 2.19
C ILE A 82 -1.71 10.66 2.81
N THR A 83 -0.54 10.56 2.16
CA THR A 83 0.66 11.25 2.63
C THR A 83 1.12 12.31 1.63
N ILE A 84 1.74 13.38 2.14
CA ILE A 84 2.36 14.41 1.28
C ILE A 84 3.41 13.81 0.35
N LYS A 85 4.12 12.76 0.80
CA LYS A 85 5.12 12.06 0.00
C LYS A 85 4.52 11.39 -1.24
N ASP A 86 3.30 10.88 -1.15
CA ASP A 86 2.64 10.25 -2.31
C ASP A 86 2.27 11.29 -3.37
N ILE A 87 1.83 12.48 -2.93
CA ILE A 87 1.54 13.63 -3.80
C ILE A 87 2.83 14.14 -4.47
N GLU A 88 3.91 14.29 -3.70
CA GLU A 88 5.22 14.69 -4.22
C GLU A 88 5.75 13.69 -5.24
N LYS A 89 5.67 12.38 -4.96
CA LYS A 89 6.07 11.33 -5.90
C LYS A 89 5.24 11.37 -7.19
N LYS A 90 3.93 11.62 -7.09
CA LYS A 90 3.08 11.76 -8.28
C LYS A 90 3.50 12.93 -9.16
N ARG A 91 3.84 14.08 -8.55
CA ARG A 91 4.35 15.25 -9.30
C ARG A 91 5.74 15.01 -9.89
N LYS A 92 6.62 14.34 -9.14
CA LYS A 92 8.00 14.05 -9.56
C LYS A 92 8.05 13.01 -10.68
N TYR A 93 7.11 12.05 -10.67
CA TYR A 93 7.06 10.92 -11.61
C TYR A 93 5.69 10.85 -12.29
N PRO A 94 5.35 11.78 -13.20
CA PRO A 94 4.04 11.83 -13.83
C PRO A 94 3.77 10.61 -14.72
N CYS A 95 4.81 10.05 -15.34
CA CYS A 95 4.74 8.87 -16.20
C CYS A 95 5.00 7.55 -15.45
N ALA A 96 4.85 7.52 -14.12
CA ALA A 96 5.06 6.30 -13.34
C ALA A 96 4.07 5.21 -13.76
N CYS A 97 4.56 3.99 -14.00
CA CYS A 97 3.72 2.83 -14.32
C CYS A 97 2.92 2.40 -13.09
N LYS A 98 1.63 2.73 -13.10
CA LYS A 98 0.72 2.52 -11.97
C LYS A 98 -0.51 1.72 -12.37
N ASP A 99 -1.10 1.03 -11.41
CA ASP A 99 -2.39 0.36 -11.55
C ASP A 99 -3.56 1.35 -11.40
N LYS A 100 -4.80 0.84 -11.52
CA LYS A 100 -6.02 1.64 -11.37
C LYS A 100 -6.21 2.24 -9.96
N PHE A 101 -5.51 1.72 -8.96
CA PHE A 101 -5.52 2.20 -7.58
C PHE A 101 -4.36 3.17 -7.28
N GLY A 102 -3.51 3.47 -8.28
CA GLY A 102 -2.38 4.37 -8.15
C GLY A 102 -1.12 3.73 -7.54
N ARG A 103 -1.11 2.41 -7.31
CA ARG A 103 0.04 1.64 -6.84
C ARG A 103 1.02 1.41 -7.99
N LEU A 104 2.32 1.26 -7.70
CA LEU A 104 3.29 0.91 -8.74
C LEU A 104 3.00 -0.50 -9.25
N ARG A 105 3.06 -0.69 -10.56
CA ARG A 105 2.91 -2.03 -11.13
C ARG A 105 4.16 -2.87 -10.89
N VAL A 106 3.98 -4.16 -10.62
CA VAL A 106 5.06 -5.11 -10.40
C VAL A 106 4.93 -6.33 -11.30
N GLY A 107 6.06 -6.76 -11.87
CA GLY A 107 6.16 -8.00 -12.62
C GLY A 107 7.07 -9.00 -11.90
N ALA A 108 6.79 -10.29 -12.07
CA ALA A 108 7.60 -11.38 -11.54
C ALA A 108 7.90 -12.43 -12.61
N ALA A 109 9.13 -12.95 -12.60
CA ALA A 109 9.53 -14.06 -13.44
C ALA A 109 9.36 -15.40 -12.71
N VAL A 110 8.90 -16.42 -13.42
CA VAL A 110 8.71 -17.78 -12.92
C VAL A 110 9.23 -18.80 -13.93
N GLY A 111 9.75 -19.93 -13.44
CA GLY A 111 10.17 -21.03 -14.32
C GLY A 111 9.02 -21.94 -14.75
N THR A 112 9.33 -23.14 -15.23
CA THR A 112 8.36 -24.17 -15.65
C THR A 112 8.40 -25.44 -14.78
N GLY A 113 8.94 -25.31 -13.56
CA GLY A 113 9.04 -26.42 -12.61
C GLY A 113 7.70 -26.80 -11.99
N LYS A 114 7.67 -27.94 -11.27
CA LYS A 114 6.45 -28.44 -10.62
C LYS A 114 5.86 -27.45 -9.59
N GLU A 115 6.73 -26.70 -8.91
CA GLU A 115 6.36 -25.69 -7.89
C GLU A 115 5.94 -24.34 -8.50
N THR A 116 6.00 -24.18 -9.82
CA THR A 116 5.68 -22.90 -10.48
C THR A 116 4.26 -22.46 -10.19
N HIS A 117 3.29 -23.39 -10.16
CA HIS A 117 1.90 -23.03 -9.91
C HIS A 117 1.72 -22.46 -8.50
N ASP A 118 2.23 -23.12 -7.47
CA ASP A 118 2.12 -22.63 -6.09
C ASP A 118 2.81 -21.26 -5.93
N ARG A 119 3.95 -21.05 -6.60
CA ARG A 119 4.62 -19.75 -6.63
C ARG A 119 3.77 -18.67 -7.29
N ILE A 120 3.11 -18.98 -8.40
CA ILE A 120 2.21 -18.06 -9.09
C ILE A 120 1.02 -17.72 -8.21
N ASP A 121 0.44 -18.70 -7.54
CA ASP A 121 -0.69 -18.54 -6.63
C ASP A 121 -0.31 -17.51 -5.53
N MET A 122 0.85 -17.71 -4.88
CA MET A 122 1.38 -16.76 -3.90
C MET A 122 1.65 -15.36 -4.47
N LEU A 123 2.17 -15.26 -5.70
CA LEU A 123 2.45 -13.97 -6.35
C LEU A 123 1.16 -13.20 -6.67
N ILE A 124 0.12 -13.90 -7.14
CA ILE A 124 -1.18 -13.32 -7.46
C ILE A 124 -1.88 -12.87 -6.18
N GLU A 125 -1.85 -13.67 -5.12
CA GLU A 125 -2.38 -13.29 -3.80
C GLU A 125 -1.74 -12.01 -3.25
N ASN A 126 -0.46 -11.78 -3.56
CA ASN A 126 0.28 -10.57 -3.18
C ASN A 126 0.17 -9.43 -4.21
N GLY A 127 -0.65 -9.59 -5.26
CA GLY A 127 -1.01 -8.52 -6.19
C GLY A 127 0.00 -8.24 -7.30
N VAL A 128 0.71 -9.26 -7.81
CA VAL A 128 1.53 -9.10 -9.02
C VAL A 128 0.66 -8.71 -10.23
N ASP A 129 1.12 -7.76 -11.06
CA ASP A 129 0.38 -7.30 -12.24
C ASP A 129 0.77 -8.06 -13.52
N LEU A 130 1.99 -8.63 -13.55
CA LEU A 130 2.55 -9.31 -14.72
C LEU A 130 3.37 -10.54 -14.29
N ILE A 131 3.11 -11.68 -14.93
CA ILE A 131 3.94 -12.88 -14.76
C ILE A 131 4.63 -13.17 -16.09
N VAL A 132 5.94 -13.40 -16.03
CA VAL A 132 6.78 -13.80 -17.17
C VAL A 132 7.26 -15.22 -16.93
N ILE A 133 7.00 -16.14 -17.87
CA ILE A 133 7.61 -17.47 -17.84
C ILE A 133 9.04 -17.32 -18.39
N ASP A 134 10.02 -17.42 -17.52
CA ASP A 134 11.44 -17.27 -17.85
C ASP A 134 12.07 -18.64 -18.13
N THR A 135 12.66 -18.78 -19.32
CA THR A 135 13.33 -20.00 -19.77
C THR A 135 14.29 -19.70 -20.91
N ALA A 136 15.37 -20.47 -20.98
CA ALA A 136 16.29 -20.43 -22.12
C ALA A 136 15.63 -20.89 -23.44
N HIS A 137 14.61 -21.76 -23.37
CA HIS A 137 13.93 -22.33 -24.54
C HIS A 137 12.41 -22.14 -24.45
N GLY A 138 11.94 -20.97 -24.88
CA GLY A 138 10.53 -20.55 -24.81
C GLY A 138 9.54 -21.40 -25.62
N HIS A 139 10.03 -22.17 -26.59
CA HIS A 139 9.22 -23.03 -27.46
C HIS A 139 9.08 -24.47 -26.93
N SER A 140 9.50 -24.74 -25.69
CA SER A 140 9.40 -26.07 -25.09
C SER A 140 7.97 -26.42 -24.68
N SER A 141 7.65 -27.71 -24.72
CA SER A 141 6.35 -28.23 -24.24
C SER A 141 6.06 -27.84 -22.79
N ALA A 142 7.08 -27.80 -21.93
CA ALA A 142 6.96 -27.39 -20.54
C ALA A 142 6.38 -25.96 -20.40
N VAL A 143 6.80 -25.02 -21.27
CA VAL A 143 6.28 -23.64 -21.27
C VAL A 143 4.83 -23.60 -21.68
N ILE A 144 4.48 -24.32 -22.75
CA ILE A 144 3.11 -24.38 -23.28
C ILE A 144 2.17 -24.97 -22.23
N GLU A 145 2.55 -26.06 -21.58
CA GLU A 145 1.74 -26.70 -20.55
C GLU A 145 1.60 -25.83 -19.30
N THR A 146 2.69 -25.15 -18.89
CA THR A 146 2.65 -24.17 -17.80
C THR A 146 1.69 -23.03 -18.12
N LEU A 147 1.77 -22.45 -19.33
CA LEU A 147 0.90 -21.37 -19.78
C LEU A 147 -0.57 -21.79 -19.80
N LYS A 148 -0.89 -22.97 -20.33
CA LYS A 148 -2.25 -23.53 -20.32
C LYS A 148 -2.76 -23.72 -18.89
N GLY A 149 -1.93 -24.26 -18.01
CA GLY A 149 -2.25 -24.44 -16.60
C GLY A 149 -2.59 -23.12 -15.91
N ILE A 150 -1.80 -22.07 -16.18
CA ILE A 150 -2.03 -20.73 -15.66
C ILE A 150 -3.35 -20.15 -16.19
N LYS A 151 -3.57 -20.15 -17.52
CA LYS A 151 -4.79 -19.60 -18.15
C LYS A 151 -6.07 -20.35 -17.75
N LYS A 152 -5.96 -21.62 -17.32
CA LYS A 152 -7.11 -22.39 -16.81
C LYS A 152 -7.49 -22.00 -15.39
N ARG A 153 -6.51 -21.69 -14.54
CA ARG A 153 -6.72 -21.30 -13.13
C ARG A 153 -7.11 -19.85 -13.00
N TYR A 154 -6.57 -18.99 -13.87
CA TYR A 154 -6.69 -17.55 -13.76
C TYR A 154 -7.27 -16.95 -15.03
N SER A 155 -8.23 -16.04 -14.85
CA SER A 155 -8.77 -15.23 -15.95
C SER A 155 -7.79 -14.09 -16.26
N ILE A 156 -6.72 -14.42 -16.97
CA ILE A 156 -5.69 -13.47 -17.43
C ILE A 156 -5.82 -13.31 -18.94
N SER A 157 -5.78 -12.07 -19.41
CA SER A 157 -5.73 -11.73 -20.85
C SER A 157 -4.38 -12.15 -21.44
#